data_AF-A0AAN6INX6-F1
#
_entry.id   AF-A0AAN6INX6-F1
#
_cell.length_a   1.000
_cell.length_b   1.000
_cell.length_c   1.000
_cell.angle_alpha   90.00
_cell.angle_beta   90.00
_cell.angle_gamma   90.00
#
_symmetry.space_group_name_H-M   'P 1'
#
loop_
_entity.id
_entity.type
_entity.pdbx_description
1 polymer ?
#
loop_
_entity_poly.entity_id
_entity_poly.type
_entity_poly.pdbx_seq_one_letter_code
_entity_poly.pdbx_strand_id
1 'polypeptide(L)'
;MMLWCLGTIGTNFNVDGYFNFTSSCLLLALWSRILVGMFMFAFVHIFRLYVYIRIFKRRQKVTYVQYLAAAILYAVIIAAYGIPVTLMHNKLTVMFIPEFQTCVYGQLFSEMSFGIVWAAWLAFLVMAYMARNINTSFKEYKEMLIIVVLTSISIAYQTVVHHVVREYTAYRWARITSTFFEYLASQTSLVVLLWVPVYNCIFHRREFRRKFFDKMKADGMAARYGMTLPTTS
;
A
#
# COMPACT_ATOMS: atom_id res chain seq x y z
N MET A 1 6.77 0.06 -0.11
CA MET A 1 6.86 0.16 1.37
C MET A 1 8.05 1.02 1.79
N MET A 2 9.30 0.69 1.45
CA MET A 2 10.45 1.54 1.80
C MET A 2 10.33 2.98 1.25
N LEU A 3 9.87 3.14 0.00
CA LEU A 3 9.64 4.46 -0.61
C LEU A 3 8.57 5.28 0.13
N TRP A 4 7.58 4.62 0.73
CA TRP A 4 6.58 5.29 1.55
C TRP A 4 7.25 5.86 2.81
N CYS A 5 8.03 5.06 3.53
CA CYS A 5 8.79 5.52 4.70
C CYS A 5 9.73 6.69 4.36
N LEU A 6 10.43 6.63 3.22
CA LEU A 6 11.30 7.71 2.78
C LEU A 6 10.53 9.00 2.52
N GLY A 7 9.38 8.91 1.84
CA GLY A 7 8.49 10.06 1.65
C GLY A 7 7.95 10.63 2.96
N THR A 8 7.57 9.77 3.91
CA THR A 8 7.07 10.18 5.23
C THR A 8 8.15 10.84 6.08
N ILE A 9 9.36 10.30 6.08
CA ILE A 9 10.50 10.91 6.79
C ILE A 9 10.85 12.25 6.15
N GLY A 10 11.01 12.28 4.82
CA GLY A 10 11.38 13.49 4.09
C GLY A 10 10.34 14.62 4.14
N THR A 11 9.08 14.31 4.44
CA THR A 11 8.02 15.33 4.60
C THR A 11 7.86 15.83 6.03
N ASN A 12 7.98 14.96 7.02
CA ASN A 12 7.68 15.29 8.41
C ASN A 12 8.91 15.70 9.21
N PHE A 13 10.10 15.19 8.86
CA PHE A 13 11.33 15.45 9.59
C PHE A 13 12.22 16.42 8.83
N ASN A 14 12.82 17.32 9.60
CA ASN A 14 13.85 18.21 9.14
C ASN A 14 15.11 17.37 8.85
N VAL A 15 15.46 17.21 7.57
CA VAL A 15 16.75 16.63 7.18
C VAL A 15 17.68 17.80 6.91
N ASP A 16 18.27 18.31 8.00
CA ASP A 16 19.30 19.35 8.10
C ASP A 16 19.76 19.97 6.76
N GLY A 17 18.93 20.85 6.19
CA GLY A 17 19.28 21.65 5.01
C GLY A 17 19.45 20.91 3.68
N TYR A 18 19.31 19.59 3.64
CA TYR A 18 19.48 18.81 2.39
C TYR A 18 18.33 19.03 1.39
N PHE A 19 17.15 19.42 1.87
CA PHE A 19 15.94 19.59 1.04
C PHE A 19 15.39 21.02 1.06
N ASN A 20 16.26 22.02 1.00
CA ASN A 20 15.88 23.44 1.01
C ASN A 20 15.17 23.95 -0.27
N PHE A 21 14.69 23.06 -1.13
CA PHE A 21 14.06 23.41 -2.40
C PHE A 21 12.60 22.95 -2.48
N THR A 22 11.71 23.82 -2.94
CA THR A 22 10.28 23.52 -3.16
C THR A 22 10.08 22.28 -4.03
N SER A 23 10.95 22.07 -5.04
CA SER A 23 10.93 20.88 -5.90
C SER A 23 11.17 19.58 -5.13
N SER A 24 12.00 19.61 -4.09
CA SER A 24 12.26 18.46 -3.22
C SER A 24 11.04 18.12 -2.38
N CYS A 25 10.34 19.14 -1.85
CA CYS A 25 9.06 18.93 -1.15
C CYS A 25 8.02 18.27 -2.05
N LEU A 26 7.91 18.74 -3.29
CA LEU A 26 6.96 18.16 -4.24
C LEU A 26 7.31 16.70 -4.58
N LEU A 27 8.60 16.39 -4.79
CA LEU A 27 9.04 15.02 -5.04
C LEU A 27 8.83 14.07 -3.84
N LEU A 28 9.14 14.52 -2.62
CA LEU A 28 9.01 13.69 -1.42
C LEU A 28 7.55 13.55 -0.98
N ALA A 29 6.80 14.65 -0.99
CA ALA A 29 5.43 14.70 -0.50
C ALA A 29 4.43 14.12 -1.49
N LEU A 30 4.43 14.59 -2.74
CA LEU A 30 3.46 14.14 -3.72
C LEU A 30 3.88 12.80 -4.32
N TRP A 31 5.07 12.73 -4.91
CA TRP A 31 5.48 11.54 -5.66
C TRP A 31 5.82 10.37 -4.73
N SER A 32 6.67 10.58 -3.74
CA SER A 32 7.16 9.48 -2.90
C SER A 32 6.13 9.03 -1.87
N ARG A 33 5.51 9.97 -1.14
CA ARG A 33 4.56 9.64 -0.06
C ARG A 33 3.14 9.35 -0.56
N ILE A 34 2.51 10.26 -1.31
CA ILE A 34 1.10 10.10 -1.70
C ILE A 34 0.96 9.10 -2.84
N LEU A 35 1.60 9.36 -3.98
CA LEU A 35 1.46 8.55 -5.19
C LEU A 35 2.09 7.16 -5.02
N VAL A 36 3.41 7.10 -4.83
CA VAL A 36 4.14 5.82 -4.74
C VAL A 36 3.96 5.14 -3.38
N GLY A 37 3.72 5.90 -2.32
CA GLY A 37 3.48 5.34 -0.99
C GLY A 37 2.05 4.83 -0.84
N MET A 38 1.11 5.73 -0.61
CA MET A 38 -0.27 5.39 -0.26
C MET A 38 -1.06 4.78 -1.42
N PHE A 39 -1.05 5.40 -2.61
CA PHE A 39 -1.85 4.90 -3.74
C PHE A 39 -1.32 3.56 -4.23
N MET A 40 0.01 3.39 -4.35
CA MET A 40 0.60 2.10 -4.71
C MET A 40 0.25 1.03 -3.69
N PHE A 41 0.35 1.35 -2.40
CA PHE A 41 0.04 0.42 -1.33
C PHE A 41 -1.41 -0.06 -1.44
N ALA A 42 -2.38 0.86 -1.55
CA ALA A 42 -3.78 0.51 -1.72
C ALA A 42 -4.01 -0.30 -3.00
N PHE A 43 -3.46 0.16 -4.13
CA PHE A 43 -3.59 -0.50 -5.41
C PHE A 43 -3.09 -1.95 -5.40
N VAL A 44 -1.88 -2.19 -4.87
CA VAL A 44 -1.28 -3.53 -4.79
C VAL A 44 -2.14 -4.46 -3.95
N HIS A 45 -2.69 -3.99 -2.82
CA HIS A 45 -3.50 -4.81 -1.94
C HIS A 45 -4.89 -5.11 -2.54
N ILE A 46 -5.53 -4.12 -3.17
CA ILE A 46 -6.79 -4.30 -3.92
C ILE A 46 -6.57 -5.28 -5.06
N PHE A 47 -5.53 -5.09 -5.86
CA PHE A 47 -5.22 -5.94 -7.01
C PHE A 47 -4.89 -7.37 -6.57
N ARG A 48 -4.15 -7.53 -5.47
CA ARG A 48 -3.91 -8.84 -4.86
C ARG A 48 -5.23 -9.51 -4.51
N LEU A 49 -6.10 -8.88 -3.73
CA LEU A 49 -7.41 -9.45 -3.38
C LEU A 49 -8.28 -9.75 -4.61
N TYR A 50 -8.24 -8.89 -5.63
CA TYR A 50 -8.91 -9.12 -6.91
C TYR A 50 -8.44 -10.44 -7.56
N VAL A 51 -7.12 -10.65 -7.63
CA VAL A 51 -6.53 -11.89 -8.14
C VAL A 51 -6.98 -13.09 -7.31
N TYR A 52 -6.99 -12.99 -5.97
CA TYR A 52 -7.49 -14.06 -5.09
C TYR A 52 -8.95 -14.41 -5.37
N ILE A 53 -9.83 -13.41 -5.40
CA ILE A 53 -11.26 -13.61 -5.68
C ILE A 53 -11.43 -14.25 -7.06
N ARG A 54 -10.66 -13.81 -8.05
CA ARG A 54 -10.76 -14.34 -9.40
C ARG A 54 -10.31 -15.79 -9.51
N ILE A 55 -9.19 -16.15 -8.88
CA ILE A 55 -8.65 -17.51 -8.90
C ILE A 55 -9.54 -18.45 -8.11
N PHE A 56 -9.83 -18.14 -6.84
CA PHE A 56 -10.48 -19.08 -5.95
C PHE A 56 -12.01 -19.07 -6.04
N LYS A 57 -12.64 -17.89 -6.13
CA LYS A 57 -14.11 -17.78 -6.18
C LYS A 57 -14.63 -17.97 -7.59
N ARG A 58 -14.05 -17.28 -8.58
CA ARG A 58 -14.51 -17.35 -9.98
C ARG A 58 -13.89 -18.49 -10.76
N ARG A 59 -12.86 -19.16 -10.21
CA ARG A 59 -12.16 -20.24 -10.91
C ARG A 59 -11.72 -19.79 -12.30
N GLN A 60 -11.10 -18.62 -12.43
CA GLN A 60 -10.54 -18.14 -13.70
C GLN A 60 -9.02 -18.00 -13.60
N LYS A 61 -8.30 -18.39 -14.66
CA LYS A 61 -6.85 -18.19 -14.74
C LYS A 61 -6.57 -16.70 -14.91
N VAL A 62 -5.57 -16.20 -14.21
CA VAL A 62 -5.04 -14.85 -14.43
C VAL A 62 -3.93 -14.93 -15.47
N THR A 63 -4.05 -14.15 -16.53
CA THR A 63 -3.07 -14.08 -17.63
C THR A 63 -2.10 -12.92 -17.41
N TYR A 64 -0.92 -12.98 -18.02
CA TYR A 64 0.08 -11.89 -17.92
C TYR A 64 -0.50 -10.53 -18.38
N VAL A 65 -1.36 -10.55 -19.40
CA VAL A 65 -2.02 -9.35 -19.95
C VAL A 65 -2.82 -8.61 -18.88
N GLN A 66 -3.42 -9.32 -17.93
CA GLN A 66 -4.20 -8.70 -16.86
C GLN A 66 -3.33 -8.01 -15.83
N TYR A 67 -2.15 -8.56 -15.53
CA TYR A 67 -1.14 -7.90 -14.70
C TYR A 67 -0.61 -6.64 -15.38
N LEU A 68 -0.32 -6.71 -16.68
CA LEU A 68 0.13 -5.56 -17.46
C LEU A 68 -0.95 -4.48 -17.53
N ALA A 69 -2.21 -4.84 -17.80
CA ALA A 69 -3.33 -3.90 -17.83
C ALA A 69 -3.53 -3.20 -16.49
N ALA A 70 -3.39 -3.93 -15.37
CA ALA A 70 -3.44 -3.35 -14.03
C ALA A 70 -2.28 -2.37 -13.79
N ALA A 71 -1.06 -2.73 -14.19
CA ALA A 71 0.10 -1.84 -14.07
C ALA A 71 -0.05 -0.56 -14.91
N ILE A 72 -0.54 -0.68 -16.15
CA ILE A 72 -0.83 0.47 -17.02
C ILE A 72 -1.93 1.34 -16.41
N LEU A 73 -3.03 0.74 -15.93
CA LEU A 73 -4.10 1.47 -15.27
C LEU A 73 -3.58 2.28 -14.08
N TYR A 74 -2.73 1.68 -13.24
CA TYR A 74 -2.11 2.36 -12.12
C TYR A 74 -1.20 3.51 -12.56
N ALA A 75 -0.37 3.30 -13.59
CA ALA A 75 0.49 4.34 -14.15
C ALA A 75 -0.33 5.52 -14.70
N VAL A 76 -1.45 5.24 -15.37
CA VAL A 76 -2.37 6.27 -15.87
C VAL A 76 -2.99 7.05 -14.70
N ILE A 77 -3.42 6.39 -13.63
CA ILE A 77 -3.98 7.06 -12.44
C ILE A 77 -2.94 7.97 -11.79
N ILE A 78 -1.69 7.48 -11.60
CA ILE A 78 -0.61 8.31 -11.06
C ILE A 78 -0.34 9.51 -11.96
N ALA A 79 -0.22 9.30 -13.27
CA ALA A 79 0.08 10.38 -14.20
C ALA A 79 -1.04 11.43 -14.23
N ALA A 80 -2.30 10.97 -14.26
CA ALA A 80 -3.49 11.83 -14.27
C ALA A 80 -3.63 12.66 -12.99
N TYR A 81 -3.21 12.15 -11.83
CA TYR A 81 -3.24 12.90 -10.58
C TYR A 81 -1.97 13.74 -10.37
N GLY A 82 -0.80 13.14 -10.57
CA GLY A 82 0.50 13.74 -10.27
C GLY A 82 0.85 14.89 -11.20
N ILE A 83 0.69 14.74 -12.52
CA ILE A 83 1.12 15.75 -13.49
C ILE A 83 0.35 17.07 -13.29
N PRO A 84 -0.99 17.10 -13.21
CA PRO A 84 -1.70 18.36 -12.99
C PRO A 84 -1.30 19.04 -11.67
N VAL A 85 -1.14 18.27 -10.59
CA VAL A 85 -0.71 18.82 -9.29
C VAL A 85 0.70 19.39 -9.39
N THR A 86 1.61 18.79 -10.16
CA THR A 86 2.95 19.35 -10.36
C THR A 86 2.98 20.64 -11.17
N LEU A 87 2.00 20.85 -12.05
CA LEU A 87 1.89 22.05 -12.89
C LEU A 87 1.10 23.17 -12.21
N MET A 88 0.37 22.86 -11.14
CA MET A 88 -0.40 23.84 -10.37
C MET A 88 0.49 24.75 -9.52
N HIS A 89 0.00 25.96 -9.27
CA HIS A 89 0.73 26.97 -8.49
C HIS A 89 0.96 26.52 -7.04
N ASN A 90 2.15 26.78 -6.50
CA ASN A 90 2.62 26.29 -5.19
C ASN A 90 1.69 26.60 -4.01
N LYS A 91 0.91 27.68 -4.08
CA LYS A 91 -0.05 28.07 -3.04
C LYS A 91 -1.23 27.09 -2.89
N LEU A 92 -1.56 26.34 -3.95
CA LEU A 92 -2.67 25.40 -3.97
C LEU A 92 -2.24 23.96 -3.66
N THR A 93 -0.95 23.66 -3.72
CA THR A 93 -0.41 22.29 -3.70
C THR A 93 0.44 22.03 -2.46
N VAL A 94 1.76 22.10 -2.59
CA VAL A 94 2.71 21.86 -1.51
C VAL A 94 3.67 23.05 -1.45
N MET A 95 3.75 23.66 -0.28
CA MET A 95 4.65 24.78 -0.01
C MET A 95 5.68 24.38 1.03
N PHE A 96 6.93 24.79 0.81
CA PHE A 96 7.98 24.67 1.81
C PHE A 96 7.91 25.87 2.76
N ILE A 97 7.84 25.62 4.06
CA ILE A 97 7.90 26.67 5.09
C ILE A 97 9.30 26.67 5.71
N PRO A 98 10.12 27.69 5.43
CA PRO A 98 11.51 27.72 5.87
C PRO A 98 11.67 27.76 7.40
N GLU A 99 10.72 28.37 8.12
CA GLU A 99 10.75 28.50 9.59
C GLU A 99 10.68 27.15 10.29
N PHE A 100 9.93 26.19 9.74
CA PHE A 100 9.76 24.86 10.31
C PHE A 100 10.57 23.78 9.57
N GLN A 101 11.17 24.13 8.42
CA GLN A 101 11.82 23.21 7.49
C GLN A 101 10.94 21.99 7.15
N THR A 102 9.64 22.26 6.94
CA THR A 102 8.63 21.23 6.63
C THR A 102 7.85 21.57 5.37
N CYS A 103 7.37 20.53 4.68
CA CYS A 103 6.43 20.67 3.58
C CYS A 103 5.01 20.75 4.13
N VAL A 104 4.26 21.78 3.74
CA VAL A 104 2.86 21.98 4.12
C VAL A 104 1.97 21.80 2.90
N TYR A 105 0.88 21.08 3.11
CA TYR A 105 -0.13 20.83 2.09
C TYR A 105 -1.15 21.97 2.09
N GLY A 106 -1.51 22.45 0.89
CA GLY A 106 -2.69 23.28 0.71
C GLY A 106 -3.94 22.52 1.17
N GLN A 107 -4.87 23.22 1.82
CA GLN A 107 -6.06 22.60 2.42
C GLN A 107 -6.85 21.77 1.40
N LEU A 108 -7.20 22.37 0.25
CA LEU A 108 -7.95 21.70 -0.81
C LEU A 108 -7.21 20.46 -1.34
N PHE A 109 -5.89 20.56 -1.53
CA PHE A 109 -5.07 19.45 -1.97
C PHE A 109 -5.06 18.30 -0.96
N SER A 110 -4.96 18.62 0.34
CA SER A 110 -5.01 17.61 1.41
C SER A 110 -6.38 16.93 1.49
N GLU A 111 -7.47 17.68 1.39
CA GLU A 111 -8.84 17.15 1.42
C GLU A 111 -9.10 16.23 0.22
N MET A 112 -8.71 16.64 -0.99
CA MET A 112 -8.81 15.79 -2.18
C MET A 112 -7.96 14.51 -2.05
N SER A 113 -6.74 14.63 -1.53
CA SER A 113 -5.85 13.49 -1.29
C SER A 113 -6.48 12.49 -0.32
N PHE A 114 -6.99 12.96 0.82
CA PHE A 114 -7.70 12.11 1.78
C PHE A 114 -8.96 11.48 1.18
N GLY A 115 -9.74 12.24 0.39
CA GLY A 115 -10.91 11.70 -0.29
C GLY A 115 -10.58 10.53 -1.19
N ILE A 116 -9.51 10.63 -1.99
CA ILE A 116 -9.05 9.54 -2.86
C ILE A 116 -8.54 8.35 -2.04
N VAL A 117 -7.77 8.59 -0.97
CA VAL A 117 -7.29 7.54 -0.07
C VAL A 117 -8.46 6.78 0.57
N TRP A 118 -9.46 7.49 1.08
CA TRP A 118 -10.65 6.88 1.68
C TRP A 118 -11.49 6.11 0.65
N ALA A 119 -11.64 6.63 -0.58
CA ALA A 119 -12.32 5.90 -1.65
C ALA A 119 -11.60 4.59 -2.00
N ALA A 120 -10.27 4.63 -2.14
CA ALA A 120 -9.47 3.43 -2.36
C ALA A 120 -9.55 2.47 -1.17
N TRP A 121 -9.57 3.01 0.06
CA TRP A 121 -9.69 2.23 1.28
C TRP A 121 -11.04 1.50 1.37
N LEU A 122 -12.14 2.18 1.04
CA LEU A 122 -13.46 1.56 0.95
C LEU A 122 -13.48 0.45 -0.11
N ALA A 123 -12.90 0.67 -1.29
CA ALA A 123 -12.78 -0.38 -2.30
C ALA A 123 -12.00 -1.59 -1.77
N PHE A 124 -10.92 -1.36 -1.02
CA PHE A 124 -10.17 -2.43 -0.38
C PHE A 124 -10.99 -3.20 0.66
N LEU A 125 -11.76 -2.50 1.52
CA LEU A 125 -12.67 -3.13 2.48
C LEU A 125 -13.75 -3.97 1.80
N VAL A 126 -14.37 -3.45 0.73
CA VAL A 126 -15.35 -4.22 -0.07
C VAL A 126 -14.72 -5.49 -0.63
N MET A 127 -13.52 -5.39 -1.20
CA MET A 127 -12.80 -6.56 -1.74
C MET A 127 -12.42 -7.55 -0.63
N ALA A 128 -11.96 -7.07 0.52
CA ALA A 128 -11.64 -7.92 1.67
C ALA A 128 -12.89 -8.65 2.19
N TYR A 129 -14.03 -7.95 2.24
CA TYR A 129 -15.31 -8.55 2.60
C TYR A 129 -15.76 -9.61 1.59
N MET A 130 -15.61 -9.35 0.29
CA MET A 130 -15.91 -10.34 -0.76
C MET A 130 -15.01 -11.59 -0.67
N ALA A 131 -13.80 -11.45 -0.14
CA ALA A 131 -12.84 -12.53 0.06
C ALA A 131 -13.08 -13.37 1.34
N ARG A 132 -13.97 -12.95 2.27
CA ARG A 132 -14.16 -13.60 3.57
C ARG A 132 -14.56 -15.07 3.53
N ASN A 133 -15.27 -15.49 2.48
CA ASN A 133 -15.72 -16.87 2.31
C ASN A 133 -14.68 -17.74 1.57
N ILE A 134 -13.55 -17.17 1.16
CA ILE A 134 -12.50 -17.92 0.50
C ILE A 134 -11.64 -18.56 1.59
N ASN A 135 -11.97 -19.80 1.91
CA ASN A 135 -11.19 -20.59 2.86
C ASN A 135 -9.91 -21.08 2.14
N THR A 136 -8.95 -20.19 1.90
CA THR A 136 -7.67 -20.58 1.30
C THR A 136 -6.82 -21.34 2.32
N SER A 137 -6.05 -22.27 1.80
CA SER A 137 -5.17 -23.16 2.55
C SER A 137 -4.01 -22.48 3.31
N PHE A 138 -3.84 -21.15 3.23
CA PHE A 138 -2.66 -20.42 3.72
C PHE A 138 -2.94 -19.38 4.82
N LYS A 139 -4.12 -19.38 5.46
CA LYS A 139 -4.50 -18.33 6.44
C LYS A 139 -4.33 -16.89 5.93
N GLU A 140 -4.21 -16.70 4.60
CA GLU A 140 -3.96 -15.40 3.97
C GLU A 140 -5.09 -14.40 4.27
N TYR A 141 -6.32 -14.88 4.45
CA TYR A 141 -7.42 -14.02 4.87
C TYR A 141 -7.16 -13.38 6.25
N LYS A 142 -6.60 -14.13 7.20
CA LYS A 142 -6.25 -13.60 8.53
C LYS A 142 -5.12 -12.58 8.43
N GLU A 143 -4.11 -12.86 7.61
CA GLU A 143 -3.02 -11.92 7.32
C GLU A 143 -3.54 -10.62 6.71
N MET A 144 -4.44 -10.73 5.72
CA MET A 144 -5.10 -9.58 5.11
C MET A 144 -5.95 -8.80 6.09
N LEU A 145 -6.66 -9.47 6.99
CA LEU A 145 -7.47 -8.81 8.02
C LEU A 145 -6.59 -8.02 8.99
N ILE A 146 -5.45 -8.57 9.41
CA ILE A 146 -4.47 -7.84 10.25
C ILE A 146 -4.00 -6.57 9.52
N ILE A 147 -3.64 -6.69 8.24
CA ILE A 147 -3.22 -5.54 7.43
C ILE A 147 -4.34 -4.50 7.36
N VAL A 148 -5.56 -4.92 7.02
CA VAL A 148 -6.76 -4.06 6.95
C VAL A 148 -6.98 -3.29 8.25
N VAL A 149 -6.92 -3.96 9.39
CA VAL A 149 -7.15 -3.31 10.69
C VAL A 149 -6.05 -2.29 10.98
N LEU A 150 -4.77 -2.67 10.83
CA LEU A 150 -3.64 -1.79 11.12
C LEU A 150 -3.63 -0.55 10.25
N THR A 151 -3.88 -0.69 8.94
CA THR A 151 -3.90 0.46 8.03
C THR A 151 -5.16 1.29 8.20
N SER A 152 -6.31 0.70 8.57
CA SER A 152 -7.51 1.48 8.95
C SER A 152 -7.21 2.39 10.13
N ILE A 153 -6.56 1.84 11.17
CA ILE A 153 -6.17 2.61 12.36
C ILE A 153 -5.21 3.73 11.95
N SER A 154 -4.21 3.44 11.11
CA SER A 154 -3.24 4.44 10.63
C SER A 154 -3.91 5.57 9.83
N ILE A 155 -4.78 5.25 8.87
CA ILE A 155 -5.46 6.24 8.03
C ILE A 155 -6.44 7.07 8.86
N ALA A 156 -7.19 6.43 9.77
CA ALA A 156 -8.11 7.11 10.66
C ALA A 156 -7.37 8.07 11.60
N TYR A 157 -6.28 7.61 12.22
CA TYR A 157 -5.42 8.45 13.05
C TYR A 157 -4.89 9.66 12.28
N GLN A 158 -4.36 9.44 11.08
CA GLN A 158 -3.83 10.50 10.24
C GLN A 158 -4.91 11.51 9.83
N THR A 159 -6.11 11.04 9.49
CA THR A 159 -7.27 11.88 9.18
C THR A 159 -7.63 12.74 10.38
N VAL A 160 -7.72 12.15 11.58
CA VAL A 160 -8.05 12.86 12.83
C VAL A 160 -6.98 13.90 13.16
N VAL A 161 -5.70 13.55 13.15
CA VAL A 161 -4.62 14.48 13.45
C VAL A 161 -4.64 15.68 12.50
N HIS A 162 -4.83 15.44 11.20
CA HIS A 162 -4.80 16.51 10.20
C HIS A 162 -6.03 17.44 10.26
N HIS A 163 -7.19 16.97 10.74
CA HIS A 163 -8.40 17.80 10.84
C HIS A 163 -8.58 18.45 12.23
N VAL A 164 -8.13 17.78 13.29
CA VAL A 164 -8.27 18.28 14.67
C VAL A 164 -7.13 19.23 15.02
N VAL A 165 -5.89 18.92 14.60
CA VAL A 165 -4.73 19.75 14.89
C VAL A 165 -4.51 20.72 13.73
N ARG A 166 -5.17 21.89 13.79
CA ARG A 166 -5.13 22.93 12.74
C ARG A 166 -3.70 23.31 12.32
N GLU A 167 -2.75 23.24 13.26
CA GLU A 167 -1.33 23.52 13.04
C GLU A 167 -0.48 22.24 13.19
N TYR A 168 -0.92 21.12 12.61
CA TYR A 168 -0.22 19.83 12.76
C TYR A 168 1.29 19.91 12.45
N THR A 169 1.69 20.78 11.53
CA THR A 169 3.08 21.01 11.12
C THR A 169 3.92 21.66 12.20
N ALA A 170 3.33 22.54 13.03
CA ALA A 170 4.01 23.22 14.12
C ALA A 170 4.35 22.23 15.25
N TYR A 171 3.46 21.28 15.54
CA TYR A 171 3.63 20.35 16.64
C TYR A 171 4.53 19.16 16.28
N ARG A 172 5.76 19.14 16.83
CA ARG A 172 6.71 18.04 16.65
C ARG A 172 6.14 16.68 17.08
N TRP A 173 5.37 16.64 18.17
CA TRP A 173 4.78 15.39 18.65
C TRP A 173 3.80 14.79 17.63
N ALA A 174 2.96 15.61 17.01
CA ALA A 174 1.96 15.17 16.03
C ALA A 174 2.62 14.59 14.77
N ARG A 175 3.73 15.21 14.32
CA ARG A 175 4.54 14.70 13.21
C ARG A 175 5.22 13.38 13.53
N ILE A 176 5.80 13.25 14.73
CA ILE A 176 6.46 12.02 15.18
C ILE A 176 5.45 10.88 15.28
N THR A 177 4.31 11.10 15.93
CA THR A 177 3.30 10.05 16.11
C THR A 177 2.69 9.64 14.79
N SER A 178 2.36 10.60 13.90
CA SER A 178 1.85 10.31 12.56
C SER A 178 2.84 9.47 11.74
N THR A 179 4.12 9.85 11.74
CA THR A 179 5.16 9.07 11.07
C THR A 179 5.34 7.68 11.68
N PHE A 180 5.25 7.57 13.01
CA PHE A 180 5.36 6.30 13.72
C PHE A 180 4.24 5.33 13.34
N PHE A 181 2.98 5.79 13.26
CA PHE A 181 1.86 4.96 12.82
C PHE A 181 2.00 4.50 11.37
N GLU A 182 2.39 5.40 10.46
CA GLU A 182 2.65 5.02 9.05
C GLU A 182 3.80 4.02 8.93
N TYR A 183 4.88 4.22 9.69
CA TYR A 183 6.02 3.31 9.75
C TYR A 183 5.60 1.94 10.31
N LEU A 184 4.88 1.91 11.43
CA LEU A 184 4.42 0.67 12.05
C LEU A 184 3.49 -0.10 11.12
N ALA A 185 2.53 0.58 10.48
CA ALA A 185 1.60 -0.04 9.54
C ALA A 185 2.34 -0.62 8.32
N SER A 186 3.28 0.13 7.74
CA SER A 186 4.05 -0.30 6.56
C SER A 186 5.02 -1.45 6.86
N GLN A 187 5.73 -1.41 7.99
CA GLN A 187 6.63 -2.49 8.39
C GLN A 187 5.88 -3.76 8.78
N THR A 188 4.80 -3.61 9.57
CA THR A 188 4.02 -4.77 10.01
C THR A 188 3.36 -5.45 8.81
N SER A 189 2.83 -4.69 7.85
CA SER A 189 2.28 -5.29 6.63
C SER A 189 3.35 -5.98 5.78
N LEU A 190 4.57 -5.44 5.69
CA LEU A 190 5.69 -6.12 5.02
C LEU A 190 6.02 -7.45 5.70
N VAL A 191 6.17 -7.44 7.02
CA VAL A 191 6.50 -8.61 7.82
C VAL A 191 5.38 -9.64 7.72
N VAL A 192 4.12 -9.27 7.91
CA VAL A 192 2.97 -10.19 7.82
C VAL A 192 2.93 -10.88 6.46
N LEU A 193 3.19 -10.16 5.37
CA LEU A 193 3.14 -10.73 4.02
C LEU A 193 4.32 -11.63 3.66
N LEU A 194 5.52 -11.30 4.14
CA LEU A 194 6.75 -12.01 3.79
C LEU A 194 7.13 -13.10 4.78
N TRP A 195 6.74 -12.96 6.04
CA TRP A 195 7.19 -13.84 7.12
C TRP A 195 6.86 -15.31 6.84
N VAL A 196 5.60 -15.63 6.56
CA VAL A 196 5.17 -17.00 6.32
C VAL A 196 5.87 -17.65 5.12
N PRO A 197 5.90 -17.05 3.91
CA PRO A 197 6.58 -17.68 2.78
C PRO A 197 8.10 -17.76 2.99
N VAL A 198 8.74 -16.72 3.52
CA VAL A 198 10.20 -16.70 3.72
C VAL A 198 10.63 -17.72 4.77
N TYR A 199 9.94 -17.76 5.91
CA TYR A 199 10.23 -18.71 6.99
C TYR A 199 10.13 -20.17 6.50
N ASN A 200 9.05 -20.49 5.78
CA ASN A 200 8.86 -21.85 5.26
C ASN A 200 9.86 -22.20 4.15
N CYS A 201 10.25 -21.24 3.31
CA CYS A 201 11.28 -21.45 2.29
C CYS A 201 12.68 -21.69 2.87
N ILE A 202 13.01 -21.06 4.01
CA ILE A 202 14.31 -21.21 4.68
C ILE A 202 14.36 -22.51 5.49
N PHE A 203 13.40 -22.73 6.39
CA PHE A 203 13.46 -23.81 7.37
C PHE A 203 12.77 -25.11 6.92
N HIS A 204 11.70 -25.02 6.13
CA HIS A 204 10.85 -26.17 5.79
C HIS A 204 10.68 -26.37 4.27
N ARG A 205 11.70 -26.04 3.48
CA ARG A 205 11.61 -25.94 2.01
C ARG A 205 10.96 -27.15 1.33
N ARG A 206 11.37 -28.37 1.69
CA ARG A 206 10.88 -29.62 1.06
C ARG A 206 9.43 -29.90 1.43
N GLU A 207 9.10 -29.78 2.70
CA GLU A 207 7.75 -30.02 3.21
C GLU A 207 6.77 -28.96 2.72
N PHE A 208 7.17 -27.69 2.73
CA PHE A 208 6.39 -26.58 2.21
C PHE A 208 6.09 -26.76 0.72
N ARG A 209 7.09 -27.14 -0.08
CA ARG A 209 6.91 -27.44 -1.50
C ARG A 209 5.94 -28.59 -1.72
N ARG A 210 6.06 -29.69 -0.97
CA ARG A 210 5.14 -30.84 -1.06
C ARG A 210 3.71 -30.41 -0.69
N LYS A 211 3.53 -29.77 0.46
CA LYS A 211 2.24 -29.22 0.92
C LYS A 211 1.62 -28.28 -0.11
N PHE A 212 2.42 -27.42 -0.75
CA PHE A 212 1.96 -26.50 -1.78
C PHE A 212 1.45 -27.24 -3.03
N PHE A 213 2.19 -28.23 -3.54
CA PHE A 213 1.76 -29.03 -4.68
C PHE A 213 0.55 -29.91 -4.38
N ASP A 214 0.51 -30.56 -3.22
CA ASP A 214 -0.62 -31.37 -2.79
C ASP A 214 -1.90 -30.52 -2.70
N LYS A 215 -1.78 -29.29 -2.20
CA LYS A 215 -2.88 -28.32 -2.14
C LYS A 215 -3.29 -27.84 -3.54
N MET A 216 -2.34 -27.51 -4.41
CA MET A 216 -2.67 -27.14 -5.80
C MET A 216 -3.39 -28.28 -6.55
N LYS A 217 -3.08 -29.54 -6.22
CA LYS A 217 -3.78 -30.70 -6.75
C LYS A 217 -5.20 -30.80 -6.17
N ALA A 218 -5.36 -30.64 -4.86
CA ALA A 218 -6.66 -30.65 -4.18
C ALA A 218 -7.60 -29.52 -4.68
N ASP A 219 -7.05 -28.34 -4.95
CA ASP A 219 -7.80 -27.18 -5.44
C ASP A 219 -8.14 -27.28 -6.95
N GLY A 220 -7.74 -28.36 -7.64
CA GLY A 220 -7.94 -28.55 -9.08
C GLY A 220 -7.16 -27.56 -9.96
N MET A 221 -6.17 -26.87 -9.38
CA MET A 221 -5.35 -25.89 -10.11
C MET A 221 -4.28 -26.56 -10.97
N ALA A 222 -3.78 -27.74 -10.59
CA ALA A 222 -2.75 -28.46 -11.35
C ALA A 222 -3.16 -28.75 -12.81
N ALA A 223 -4.39 -29.26 -13.02
CA ALA A 223 -4.93 -29.52 -14.36
C ALA A 223 -5.08 -28.25 -15.21
N ARG A 224 -5.30 -27.10 -14.55
CA ARG A 224 -5.51 -25.81 -15.22
C ARG A 224 -4.20 -25.17 -15.64
N TYR A 225 -3.14 -25.30 -14.85
CA TYR A 225 -1.85 -24.71 -15.19
C TYR A 225 -0.94 -25.66 -15.99
N GLY A 226 -1.43 -26.84 -16.37
CA GLY A 226 -0.67 -27.81 -17.17
C GLY A 226 0.60 -28.30 -16.45
N MET A 227 0.61 -28.27 -15.12
CA MET A 227 1.79 -28.66 -14.35
C MET A 227 1.89 -30.17 -14.29
N THR A 228 2.97 -30.74 -14.84
CA THR A 228 3.39 -32.12 -14.58
C THR A 228 3.96 -32.19 -13.17
N LEU A 229 3.14 -32.70 -12.23
CA LEU A 229 3.57 -32.86 -10.85
C LEU A 229 4.64 -33.97 -10.77
N PRO A 230 5.75 -33.76 -10.04
CA PRO A 230 6.72 -34.82 -9.82
C PRO A 230 6.02 -35.98 -9.09
N THR A 231 6.03 -37.17 -9.71
CA THR A 231 5.57 -38.41 -9.08
C THR A 231 6.45 -38.66 -7.86
N THR A 232 5.85 -38.63 -6.68
CA THR A 232 6.52 -38.98 -5.44
C THR A 232 6.76 -40.47 -5.44
N SER A 233 8.00 -40.87 -5.76
CA SER A 233 8.57 -42.19 -5.46
C SER A 233 9.10 -42.20 -4.04
#